data_AF-A0A7S1S9U7-F1
#
_entry.id   AF-A0A7S1S9U7-F1
#
_cell.length_a   1.000
_cell.length_b   1.000
_cell.length_c   1.000
_cell.angle_alpha   90.00
_cell.angle_beta   90.00
_cell.angle_gamma   90.00
#
_symmetry.space_group_name_H-M   'P 1'
#
loop_
_entity.id
_entity.type
_entity.pdbx_description
1 polymer ?
#
loop_
_entity_poly.entity_id
_entity_poly.type
_entity_poly.pdbx_seq_one_letter_code
_entity_poly.pdbx_strand_id
1 'polypeptide(L)'
;TAELRRALGTGLPRGSPIFASLPSGRRAALGDGDVVPEEVFLARFEGVVELRMVLTEEQAKAVQAALKQAMLAPDMQRRLDELEQRAAGSEAKYRAGLKHLLNWQVYPPLVRRYGLEEDGLGPFVLWQAIGSHLEGNLEMNERWLELEVVMRNRSMAAHASATVSALRAHLDAQAARGGP
;
A
#
# COMPACT_ATOMS: atom_id res chain seq x y z
N THR A 1 20.66 4.43 -14.32
CA THR A 1 19.41 3.73 -14.71
C THR A 1 19.58 2.23 -14.93
N ALA A 2 20.80 1.69 -15.02
CA ALA A 2 21.05 0.26 -15.19
C ALA A 2 20.39 -0.61 -14.11
N GLU A 3 20.34 -0.15 -12.86
CA GLU A 3 19.65 -0.81 -11.76
C GLU A 3 18.13 -0.87 -11.96
N LEU A 4 17.51 0.24 -12.34
CA LEU A 4 16.08 0.28 -12.70
C LEU A 4 15.77 -0.67 -13.86
N ARG A 5 16.62 -0.71 -14.91
CA ARG A 5 16.48 -1.69 -16.00
C ARG A 5 16.55 -3.13 -15.49
N ARG A 6 17.46 -3.42 -14.55
CA ARG A 6 17.59 -4.74 -13.92
C ARG A 6 16.34 -5.10 -13.11
N ALA A 7 15.80 -4.15 -12.36
CA ALA A 7 14.58 -4.33 -11.58
C ALA A 7 13.34 -4.56 -12.46
N LEU A 8 13.22 -3.84 -13.58
CA LEU A 8 12.13 -4.00 -14.55
C LEU A 8 12.27 -5.25 -15.43
N GLY A 9 13.46 -5.89 -15.43
CA GLY A 9 13.73 -7.16 -16.09
C GLY A 9 13.34 -7.16 -17.57
N THR A 10 12.61 -8.19 -17.99
CA THR A 10 12.14 -8.35 -19.37
C THR A 10 10.98 -7.41 -19.74
N GLY A 11 10.39 -6.72 -18.77
CA GLY A 11 9.29 -5.79 -19.02
C GLY A 11 9.73 -4.51 -19.74
N LEU A 12 11.01 -4.19 -19.73
CA LEU A 12 11.57 -3.03 -20.43
C LEU A 12 12.47 -3.49 -21.59
N PRO A 13 12.05 -3.32 -22.86
CA PRO A 13 12.84 -3.72 -24.02
C PRO A 13 14.24 -3.12 -24.01
N ARG A 14 15.23 -3.88 -24.49
CA ARG A 14 16.61 -3.40 -24.62
C ARG A 14 16.62 -2.14 -25.48
N GLY A 15 17.23 -1.08 -24.95
CA GLY A 15 17.31 0.22 -25.63
C GLY A 15 16.06 1.10 -25.50
N SER A 16 14.98 0.65 -24.83
CA SER A 16 13.82 1.51 -24.57
C SER A 16 14.25 2.72 -23.73
N PRO A 17 14.00 3.97 -24.18
CA PRO A 17 14.38 5.16 -23.44
C PRO A 17 13.65 5.26 -22.10
N ILE A 18 14.39 5.69 -21.07
CA ILE A 18 13.86 6.08 -19.77
C ILE A 18 14.04 7.59 -19.69
N PHE A 19 13.00 8.32 -19.29
CA PHE A 19 13.05 9.77 -19.18
C PHE A 19 12.89 10.23 -17.75
N ALA A 20 13.66 11.22 -17.34
CA ALA A 20 13.41 12.00 -16.13
C ALA A 20 12.42 13.13 -16.40
N SER A 21 11.58 13.44 -15.40
CA SER A 21 10.79 14.67 -15.38
C SER A 21 11.68 15.85 -14.98
N LEU A 22 11.69 16.93 -15.78
CA LEU A 22 12.39 18.17 -15.44
C LEU A 22 11.40 19.19 -14.86
N PRO A 23 11.84 20.14 -13.99
CA PRO A 23 10.97 21.19 -13.44
C PRO A 23 10.25 22.03 -14.50
N SER A 24 10.80 22.10 -15.72
CA SER A 24 10.16 22.79 -16.85
C SER A 24 9.03 22.00 -17.52
N GLY A 25 8.62 20.86 -16.97
CA GLY A 25 7.68 19.91 -17.59
C GLY A 25 8.24 19.17 -18.82
N ARG A 26 9.52 19.38 -19.14
CA ARG A 26 10.21 18.68 -20.24
C ARG A 26 10.73 17.34 -19.74
N ARG A 27 10.93 16.41 -20.67
CA ARG A 27 11.50 15.09 -20.41
C ARG A 27 12.93 15.03 -20.94
N ALA A 28 13.86 14.52 -20.14
CA ALA A 28 15.24 14.26 -20.55
C ALA A 28 15.51 12.76 -20.54
N ALA A 29 16.03 12.22 -21.64
CA ALA A 29 16.42 10.82 -21.70
C ALA A 29 17.60 10.57 -20.75
N LEU A 30 17.49 9.53 -19.94
CA LEU A 30 18.52 9.10 -19.00
C LEU A 30 19.40 8.02 -19.64
N GLY A 31 20.71 8.21 -19.56
CA GLY A 31 21.72 7.21 -19.87
C GLY A 31 21.87 6.16 -18.77
N ASP A 32 22.61 5.08 -19.07
CA ASP A 32 22.76 3.94 -18.15
C ASP A 32 23.47 4.32 -16.83
N GLY A 33 24.40 5.27 -16.89
CA GLY A 33 25.14 5.80 -15.75
C GLY A 33 24.46 6.92 -14.97
N ASP A 34 23.31 7.43 -15.43
CA ASP A 34 22.63 8.53 -14.75
C ASP A 34 21.93 8.05 -13.46
N VAL A 35 21.93 8.92 -12.45
CA VAL A 35 21.14 8.74 -11.23
C VAL A 35 19.65 8.71 -11.61
N VAL A 36 18.94 7.70 -11.11
CA VAL A 36 17.50 7.58 -11.35
C VAL A 36 16.78 8.53 -10.40
N PRO A 37 16.03 9.52 -10.92
CA PRO A 37 15.23 10.41 -10.07
C PRO A 37 14.04 9.66 -9.46
N GLU A 38 13.34 10.29 -8.52
CA GLU A 38 12.14 9.71 -7.89
C GLU A 38 11.02 9.37 -8.89
N GLU A 39 10.89 10.18 -9.96
CA GLU A 39 9.89 9.99 -11.01
C GLU A 39 10.54 9.81 -12.38
N VAL A 40 10.20 8.72 -13.06
CA VAL A 40 10.65 8.42 -14.41
C VAL A 40 9.49 8.03 -15.32
N PHE A 41 9.64 8.32 -16.61
CA PHE A 41 8.73 7.87 -17.65
C PHE A 41 9.42 6.83 -18.51
N LEU A 42 8.76 5.69 -18.71
CA LEU A 42 9.21 4.68 -19.66
C LEU A 42 8.58 4.96 -21.02
N ALA A 43 9.39 5.03 -22.09
CA ALA A 43 8.85 5.16 -23.44
C ALA A 43 7.94 3.99 -23.82
N ARG A 44 8.29 2.80 -23.32
CA ARG A 44 7.60 1.54 -23.57
C ARG A 44 7.85 0.59 -22.41
N PHE A 45 6.79 -0.07 -21.95
CA PHE A 45 6.84 -1.19 -21.03
C PHE A 45 5.99 -2.31 -21.63
N GLU A 46 6.58 -3.47 -21.88
CA GLU A 46 5.93 -4.65 -22.47
C GLU A 46 5.61 -5.73 -21.44
N GLY A 47 6.03 -5.52 -20.18
CA GLY A 47 5.71 -6.41 -19.08
C GLY A 47 4.29 -6.25 -18.56
N VAL A 48 3.93 -7.13 -17.63
CA VAL A 48 2.73 -6.96 -16.79
C VAL A 48 3.15 -6.19 -15.54
N VAL A 49 2.45 -5.10 -15.22
CA VAL A 49 2.64 -4.42 -13.93
C VAL A 49 1.97 -5.28 -12.86
N GLU A 50 2.79 -5.97 -12.08
CA GLU A 50 2.31 -6.74 -10.93
C GLU A 50 2.04 -5.82 -9.73
N LEU A 51 1.13 -6.22 -8.84
CA LEU A 51 0.75 -5.41 -7.68
C LEU A 51 1.95 -5.03 -6.79
N ARG A 52 2.92 -5.94 -6.62
CA ARG A 52 4.17 -5.69 -5.87
C ARG A 52 5.10 -4.66 -6.51
N MET A 53 4.87 -4.30 -7.77
CA MET A 53 5.62 -3.26 -8.48
C MET A 53 4.97 -1.88 -8.33
N VAL A 54 3.70 -1.81 -7.95
CA VAL A 54 2.97 -0.54 -7.77
C VAL A 54 3.50 0.24 -6.57
N LEU A 55 3.80 -0.48 -5.48
CA LEU A 55 4.45 0.06 -4.29
C LEU A 55 5.62 -0.84 -3.94
N THR A 56 6.73 -0.25 -3.53
CA THR A 56 7.75 -0.96 -2.75
C THR A 56 7.21 -1.32 -1.37
N GLU A 57 7.85 -2.27 -0.68
CA GLU A 57 7.49 -2.61 0.70
C GLU A 57 7.54 -1.38 1.62
N GLU A 58 8.59 -0.56 1.51
CA GLU A 58 8.73 0.67 2.32
C GLU A 58 7.65 1.72 2.00
N GLN A 59 7.23 1.82 0.73
CA GLN A 59 6.07 2.66 0.38
C GLN A 59 4.77 2.08 0.94
N ALA A 60 4.57 0.76 0.92
CA ALA A 60 3.40 0.13 1.52
C ALA A 60 3.34 0.38 3.04
N LYS A 61 4.49 0.26 3.73
CA LYS A 61 4.69 0.64 5.14
C LYS A 61 4.32 2.10 5.39
N ALA A 62 4.79 3.01 4.53
CA ALA A 62 4.50 4.44 4.62
C ALA A 62 3.02 4.75 4.39
N VAL A 63 2.35 4.05 3.47
CA VAL A 63 0.90 4.19 3.25
C VAL A 63 0.11 3.73 4.47
N GLN A 64 0.40 2.55 5.03
CA GLN A 64 -0.26 2.08 6.25
C GLN A 64 -0.08 3.07 7.42
N ALA A 65 1.12 3.63 7.58
CA ALA A 65 1.39 4.64 8.60
C ALA A 65 0.56 5.92 8.35
N ALA A 66 0.51 6.41 7.11
CA ALA A 66 -0.29 7.59 6.75
C ALA A 66 -1.79 7.37 6.96
N LEU A 67 -2.30 6.18 6.61
CA LEU A 67 -3.68 5.77 6.90
C LEU A 67 -3.95 5.78 8.39
N LYS A 68 -3.09 5.16 9.19
CA LYS A 68 -3.22 5.14 10.66
C LYS A 68 -3.27 6.55 11.23
N GLN A 69 -2.37 7.43 10.81
CA GLN A 69 -2.35 8.83 11.26
C GLN A 69 -3.63 9.59 10.87
N ALA A 70 -4.11 9.42 9.63
CA ALA A 70 -5.36 10.01 9.20
C ALA A 70 -6.56 9.52 10.03
N MET A 71 -6.58 8.22 10.36
CA MET A 71 -7.64 7.62 11.17
C MET A 71 -7.57 8.03 12.64
N LEU A 72 -6.38 8.31 13.19
CA LEU A 72 -6.19 8.82 14.55
C LEU A 72 -6.60 10.28 14.75
N ALA A 73 -6.78 11.05 13.66
CA ALA A 73 -7.18 12.45 13.76
C ALA A 73 -8.51 12.61 14.54
N PRO A 74 -8.64 13.60 15.44
CA PRO A 74 -9.85 13.76 16.27
C PRO A 74 -11.14 13.84 15.45
N ASP A 75 -11.11 14.54 14.31
CA ASP A 75 -12.24 14.68 13.41
C ASP A 75 -12.64 13.34 12.77
N MET A 76 -11.67 12.50 12.46
CA MET A 76 -11.91 11.18 11.91
C MET A 76 -12.48 10.23 12.97
N GLN A 77 -11.97 10.28 14.20
CA GLN A 77 -12.53 9.51 15.32
C GLN A 77 -13.99 9.89 15.60
N ARG A 78 -14.36 11.18 15.56
CA ARG A 78 -15.77 11.59 15.67
C ARG A 78 -16.64 11.01 14.55
N ARG A 79 -16.13 10.97 13.31
CA ARG A 79 -16.85 10.33 12.18
C ARG A 79 -17.01 8.82 12.39
N LEU A 80 -16.04 8.15 13.00
CA LEU A 80 -16.17 6.74 13.38
C LEU A 80 -17.23 6.54 14.46
N ASP A 81 -17.31 7.43 15.46
CA ASP A 81 -18.37 7.41 16.48
C ASP A 81 -19.76 7.53 15.83
N GLU A 82 -19.94 8.49 14.92
CA GLU A 82 -21.17 8.67 14.15
C GLU A 82 -21.51 7.45 13.28
N LEU A 83 -20.50 6.75 12.74
CA LEU A 83 -20.70 5.52 11.98
C LEU A 83 -21.15 4.37 12.89
N GLU A 84 -20.53 4.19 14.06
CA GLU A 84 -20.92 3.16 15.02
C GLU A 84 -22.37 3.36 15.51
N GLN A 85 -22.75 4.61 15.81
CA GLN A 85 -24.11 4.97 16.20
C GLN A 85 -25.12 4.64 15.08
N ARG A 86 -24.84 5.06 13.84
CA ARG A 86 -25.72 4.78 12.68
C ARG A 86 -25.80 3.30 12.33
N ALA A 87 -24.74 2.55 12.59
CA ALA A 87 -24.72 1.11 12.37
C ALA A 87 -25.64 0.35 13.34
N ALA A 88 -25.93 0.92 14.52
CA ALA A 88 -26.76 0.31 15.56
C ALA A 88 -26.31 -1.13 15.89
N GLY A 89 -24.99 -1.33 15.99
CA GLY A 89 -24.38 -2.65 16.24
C GLY A 89 -24.26 -3.57 15.02
N SER A 90 -24.81 -3.19 13.85
CA SER A 90 -24.67 -3.99 12.62
C SER A 90 -23.29 -3.79 11.98
N GLU A 91 -22.45 -4.82 12.07
CA GLU A 91 -21.11 -4.79 11.48
C GLU A 91 -21.11 -4.57 9.96
N ALA A 92 -22.07 -5.17 9.23
CA ALA A 92 -22.18 -4.97 7.79
C ALA A 92 -22.46 -3.50 7.42
N LYS A 93 -23.36 -2.83 8.18
CA LYS A 93 -23.64 -1.40 7.99
C LYS A 93 -22.42 -0.55 8.33
N TYR A 94 -21.73 -0.87 9.42
CA TYR A 94 -20.51 -0.20 9.83
C TYR A 94 -19.44 -0.26 8.73
N ARG A 95 -19.15 -1.47 8.21
CA ARG A 95 -18.16 -1.69 7.15
C ARG A 95 -18.51 -0.97 5.85
N ALA A 96 -19.78 -0.95 5.47
CA ALA A 96 -20.22 -0.19 4.31
C ALA A 96 -19.98 1.32 4.48
N GLY A 97 -20.30 1.86 5.66
CA GLY A 97 -20.05 3.26 6.00
C GLY A 97 -18.57 3.60 6.10
N LEU A 98 -17.75 2.73 6.70
CA LEU A 98 -16.30 2.87 6.76
C LEU A 98 -15.69 2.85 5.36
N LYS A 99 -16.08 1.91 4.49
CA LYS A 99 -15.62 1.88 3.09
C LYS A 99 -15.92 3.20 2.38
N HIS A 100 -17.13 3.74 2.56
CA HIS A 100 -17.51 5.03 1.98
C HIS A 100 -16.64 6.17 2.54
N LEU A 101 -16.47 6.24 3.86
CA LEU A 101 -15.62 7.24 4.52
C LEU A 101 -14.18 7.21 3.99
N LEU A 102 -13.57 6.03 3.91
CA LEU A 102 -12.20 5.87 3.43
C LEU A 102 -12.06 6.30 1.96
N ASN A 103 -12.97 5.85 1.09
CA ASN A 103 -12.94 6.17 -0.34
C ASN A 103 -13.03 7.67 -0.62
N TRP A 104 -13.80 8.42 0.17
CA TRP A 104 -14.06 9.83 -0.11
C TRP A 104 -13.18 10.80 0.67
N GLN A 105 -12.65 10.40 1.83
CA GLN A 105 -11.93 11.33 2.71
C GLN A 105 -10.47 10.96 2.95
N VAL A 106 -10.13 9.67 2.87
CA VAL A 106 -8.81 9.20 3.31
C VAL A 106 -7.94 8.78 2.13
N TYR A 107 -8.48 7.99 1.20
CA TYR A 107 -7.71 7.48 0.07
C TYR A 107 -7.34 8.51 -1.00
N PRO A 108 -8.17 9.52 -1.36
CA PRO A 108 -7.84 10.43 -2.46
C PRO A 108 -6.45 11.09 -2.37
N PRO A 109 -6.01 11.69 -1.24
CA PRO A 109 -4.67 12.27 -1.16
C PRO A 109 -3.54 11.22 -1.27
N LEU A 110 -3.77 9.98 -0.82
CA LEU A 110 -2.78 8.91 -0.91
C LEU A 110 -2.66 8.37 -2.34
N VAL A 111 -3.81 8.11 -2.98
CA VAL A 111 -3.90 7.68 -4.38
C VAL A 111 -3.17 8.69 -5.29
N ARG A 112 -3.44 9.99 -5.12
CA ARG A 112 -2.75 11.05 -5.86
C ARG A 112 -1.24 11.07 -5.60
N ARG A 113 -0.81 10.90 -4.34
CA ARG A 113 0.60 10.90 -3.96
C ARG A 113 1.42 9.81 -4.67
N TYR A 114 0.80 8.67 -4.95
CA TYR A 114 1.44 7.55 -5.63
C TYR A 114 1.11 7.47 -7.13
N GLY A 115 0.56 8.54 -7.71
CA GLY A 115 0.27 8.62 -9.15
C GLY A 115 -0.80 7.63 -9.63
N LEU A 116 -1.69 7.20 -8.72
CA LEU A 116 -2.81 6.31 -9.05
C LEU A 116 -4.04 7.12 -9.47
N GLU A 117 -4.90 6.51 -10.29
CA GLU A 117 -6.13 7.13 -10.78
C GLU A 117 -7.14 7.39 -9.65
N GLU A 118 -7.76 8.58 -9.63
CA GLU A 118 -8.75 8.96 -8.62
C GLU A 118 -10.18 8.44 -8.94
N ASP A 119 -10.35 7.69 -10.01
CA ASP A 119 -11.63 7.17 -10.55
C ASP A 119 -12.32 6.08 -9.70
N GLY A 120 -11.88 5.90 -8.46
CA GLY A 120 -12.34 4.86 -7.54
C GLY A 120 -11.62 3.51 -7.70
N LEU A 121 -10.88 3.27 -8.79
CA LEU A 121 -10.00 2.11 -8.90
C LEU A 121 -8.68 2.33 -8.16
N GLY A 122 -8.16 3.55 -8.09
CA GLY A 122 -6.93 3.87 -7.36
C GLY A 122 -6.90 3.35 -5.93
N PRO A 123 -7.93 3.61 -5.09
CA PRO A 123 -8.00 3.04 -3.75
C PRO A 123 -7.93 1.50 -3.71
N PHE A 124 -8.59 0.84 -4.68
CA PHE A 124 -8.55 -0.61 -4.79
C PHE A 124 -7.15 -1.10 -5.16
N VAL A 125 -6.51 -0.49 -6.16
CA VAL A 125 -5.13 -0.81 -6.58
C VAL A 125 -4.14 -0.57 -5.45
N LEU A 126 -4.27 0.55 -4.73
CA LEU A 126 -3.44 0.88 -3.57
C LEU A 126 -3.52 -0.21 -2.50
N TRP A 127 -4.73 -0.69 -2.21
CA TRP A 127 -4.94 -1.71 -1.19
C TRP A 127 -4.48 -3.10 -1.62
N GLN A 128 -4.66 -3.44 -2.90
CA GLN A 128 -4.10 -4.67 -3.49
C GLN A 128 -2.56 -4.65 -3.50
N ALA A 129 -1.95 -3.50 -3.80
CA ALA A 129 -0.50 -3.33 -3.76
C ALA A 129 0.06 -3.54 -2.34
N ILE A 130 -0.58 -2.96 -1.31
CA ILE A 130 -0.21 -3.19 0.09
C ILE A 130 -0.38 -4.67 0.46
N GLY A 131 -1.49 -5.29 0.04
CA GLY A 131 -1.77 -6.70 0.28
C GLY A 131 -0.71 -7.63 -0.31
N SER A 132 -0.11 -7.28 -1.45
CA SER A 132 0.94 -8.09 -2.09
C SER A 132 2.23 -8.21 -1.27
N HIS A 133 2.41 -7.38 -0.24
CA HIS A 133 3.55 -7.40 0.68
C HIS A 133 3.22 -8.02 2.06
N LEU A 134 2.00 -8.53 2.27
CA LEU A 134 1.59 -9.12 3.55
C LEU A 134 2.05 -10.57 3.72
N GLU A 135 2.23 -11.33 2.63
CA GLU A 135 2.51 -12.76 2.73
C GLU A 135 3.86 -13.02 3.43
N GLY A 136 3.84 -13.73 4.57
CA GLY A 136 5.04 -14.06 5.35
C GLY A 136 5.68 -12.88 6.10
N ASN A 137 5.22 -11.64 5.89
CA ASN A 137 5.81 -10.44 6.51
C ASN A 137 5.09 -10.10 7.81
N LEU A 138 5.67 -10.49 8.96
CA LEU A 138 5.09 -10.25 10.28
C LEU A 138 4.89 -8.75 10.56
N GLU A 139 5.90 -7.92 10.27
CA GLU A 139 5.85 -6.47 10.52
C GLU A 139 4.67 -5.82 9.78
N MET A 140 4.49 -6.15 8.50
CA MET A 140 3.39 -5.62 7.69
C MET A 140 2.01 -6.06 8.20
N ASN A 141 1.89 -7.29 8.71
CA ASN A 141 0.64 -7.80 9.30
C ASN A 141 0.33 -7.13 10.66
N GLU A 142 1.36 -6.84 11.47
CA GLU A 142 1.18 -6.10 12.72
C GLU A 142 0.69 -4.67 12.46
N ARG A 143 1.27 -3.98 11.47
CA ARG A 143 0.80 -2.65 11.04
C ARG A 143 -0.63 -2.69 10.51
N TRP A 144 -0.99 -3.73 9.75
CA TRP A 144 -2.36 -3.93 9.30
C TRP A 144 -3.32 -4.11 10.47
N LEU A 145 -2.98 -4.96 11.46
CA LEU A 145 -3.77 -5.14 12.68
C LEU A 145 -3.97 -3.81 13.41
N GLU A 146 -2.91 -3.03 13.63
CA GLU A 146 -2.99 -1.73 14.28
C GLU A 146 -3.94 -0.78 13.54
N LEU A 147 -3.88 -0.76 12.21
CA LEU A 147 -4.76 0.06 11.39
C LEU A 147 -6.22 -0.37 11.55
N GLU A 148 -6.53 -1.66 11.49
CA GLU A 148 -7.91 -2.16 11.66
C GLU A 148 -8.47 -1.89 13.07
N VAL A 149 -7.62 -1.93 14.10
CA VAL A 149 -7.99 -1.54 15.47
C VAL A 149 -8.33 -0.05 15.55
N VAL A 150 -7.50 0.82 14.98
CA VAL A 150 -7.76 2.28 14.96
C VAL A 150 -9.03 2.61 14.18
N MET A 151 -9.31 1.86 13.11
CA MET A 151 -10.54 1.97 12.32
C MET A 151 -11.75 1.29 12.99
N ARG A 152 -11.59 0.65 14.15
CA ARG A 152 -12.62 -0.11 14.89
C ARG A 152 -13.33 -1.17 14.01
N ASN A 153 -12.62 -1.71 13.02
CA ASN A 153 -13.15 -2.68 12.07
C ASN A 153 -13.00 -4.10 12.64
N ARG A 154 -13.89 -4.49 13.54
CA ARG A 154 -13.77 -5.68 14.40
C ARG A 154 -13.48 -6.97 13.64
N SER A 155 -14.24 -7.28 12.59
CA SER A 155 -14.02 -8.48 11.77
C SER A 155 -12.63 -8.51 11.13
N MET A 156 -12.17 -7.39 10.57
CA MET A 156 -10.85 -7.34 9.94
C MET A 156 -9.72 -7.34 10.97
N ALA A 157 -9.90 -6.67 12.11
CA ALA A 157 -8.95 -6.71 13.22
C ALA A 157 -8.80 -8.13 13.78
N ALA A 158 -9.90 -8.87 13.92
CA ALA A 158 -9.87 -10.28 14.32
C ALA A 158 -9.11 -11.15 13.29
N HIS A 159 -9.35 -10.91 12.01
CA HIS A 159 -8.65 -11.62 10.94
C HIS A 159 -7.15 -11.32 10.94
N ALA A 160 -6.76 -10.04 11.00
CA ALA A 160 -5.36 -9.62 11.07
C ALA A 160 -4.66 -10.18 12.32
N SER A 161 -5.34 -10.19 13.47
CA SER A 161 -4.83 -10.75 14.73
C SER A 161 -4.55 -12.25 14.63
N ALA A 162 -5.47 -13.01 14.01
CA ALA A 162 -5.27 -14.43 13.75
C ALA A 162 -4.06 -14.68 12.84
N THR A 163 -3.89 -13.88 11.78
CA THR A 163 -2.74 -13.96 10.87
C THR A 163 -1.42 -13.66 11.58
N VAL A 164 -1.35 -12.57 12.37
CA VAL A 164 -0.18 -12.22 13.18
C VAL A 164 0.18 -13.35 14.14
N SER A 165 -0.82 -13.92 14.81
CA SER A 165 -0.61 -15.04 15.76
C SER A 165 -0.06 -16.28 15.07
N ALA A 166 -0.57 -16.63 13.88
CA ALA A 166 -0.09 -17.75 13.10
C ALA A 166 1.36 -17.54 12.61
N LEU A 167 1.71 -16.34 12.16
CA LEU A 167 3.07 -16.00 11.73
C LEU A 167 4.07 -16.08 12.90
N ARG A 168 3.72 -15.55 14.07
CA ARG A 168 4.55 -15.65 15.28
C ARG A 168 4.80 -17.11 15.67
N ALA A 169 3.74 -17.92 15.74
CA ALA A 169 3.87 -19.34 16.05
C ALA A 169 4.74 -20.10 15.04
N HIS A 170 4.65 -19.75 13.74
CA HIS A 170 5.51 -20.33 12.71
C HIS A 170 6.99 -19.99 12.91
N LEU A 171 7.29 -18.71 13.18
CA LEU A 171 8.66 -18.24 13.43
C LEU A 171 9.26 -18.88 14.69
N ASP A 172 8.48 -18.98 15.78
CA ASP A 172 8.91 -19.64 17.02
C ASP A 172 9.23 -21.12 16.78
N ALA A 173 8.39 -21.82 16.00
CA ALA A 173 8.62 -23.22 15.64
C ALA A 173 9.86 -23.40 14.76
N GLN A 174 10.16 -22.46 13.85
CA GLN A 174 11.40 -22.49 13.07
C GLN A 174 12.63 -22.26 13.96
N ALA A 175 12.57 -21.30 14.88
CA ALA A 175 13.65 -21.01 15.82
C ALA A 175 13.95 -22.21 16.72
N ALA A 176 12.92 -22.91 17.21
CA ALA A 176 13.07 -24.12 18.03
C ALA A 176 13.73 -25.30 17.28
N ARG A 177 13.59 -25.37 15.94
CA ARG A 177 14.22 -26.40 15.09
C ARG A 177 15.64 -26.04 14.65
N GLY A 178 15.97 -24.75 14.64
CA GLY A 178 17.26 -24.22 14.20
C GLY A 178 18.24 -23.86 15.34
N GLY A 179 17.87 -24.12 16.60
CA GLY A 179 18.80 -24.06 17.74
C GLY A 179 19.88 -25.16 17.62
N PRO A 180 21.12 -24.88 18.06
CA PRO A 180 22.36 -25.51 17.61
C PRO A 180 22.39 -27.05 17.63
#